data_AF-A0A2D8LYK9-F1
#
_entry.id   AF-A0A2D8LYK9-F1
#
_cell.length_a   1.000
_cell.length_b   1.000
_cell.length_c   1.000
_cell.angle_alpha   90.00
_cell.angle_beta   90.00
_cell.angle_gamma   90.00
#
_symmetry.space_group_name_H-M   'P 1'
#
loop_
_entity.id
_entity.type
_entity.pdbx_description
1 polymer ?
#
loop_
_entity_poly.entity_id
_entity_poly.type
_entity_poly.pdbx_seq_one_letter_code
_entity_poly.pdbx_strand_id
1 'polypeptide(L)' 'MKQRWKLTVEYDGTPFCGWQIQDNLPTVQQVVEDALNAFCQQDIRVQCAGRTDAG' A
#
# COMPACT_ATOMS: atom_id res chain seq x y z
N MET A 1 -14.47 -9.28 -17.34
CA MET A 1 -14.33 -7.83 -17.09
C MET A 1 -13.45 -7.63 -15.86
N LYS A 2 -12.46 -6.74 -15.91
CA LYS A 2 -11.60 -6.46 -14.74
C LYS A 2 -12.21 -5.29 -13.98
N GLN A 3 -12.58 -5.51 -12.71
CA GLN A 3 -13.14 -4.47 -11.86
C GLN A 3 -12.01 -3.60 -11.31
N ARG A 4 -12.23 -2.28 -11.25
CA ARG A 4 -11.30 -1.32 -10.65
C ARG A 4 -11.99 -0.62 -9.50
N TRP A 5 -11.39 -0.72 -8.33
CA TRP A 5 -11.92 -0.16 -7.09
C TRP A 5 -11.11 1.08 -6.70
N LYS A 6 -11.79 2.06 -6.10
CA LYS A 6 -11.15 3.20 -5.42
C LYS A 6 -11.35 2.99 -3.93
N LEU A 7 -10.27 3.07 -3.17
CA LEU A 7 -10.26 3.04 -1.71
C LEU A 7 -9.79 4.41 -1.19
N THR A 8 -10.33 4.82 -0.06
CA THR A 8 -9.76 5.90 0.76
C THR A 8 -9.09 5.22 1.95
N VAL A 9 -7.84 5.57 2.23
CA VAL A 9 -7.03 4.92 3.27
C VAL A 9 -6.48 6.01 4.20
N GLU A 10 -6.53 5.73 5.50
CA GLU A 10 -5.89 6.50 6.56
C GLU A 10 -4.84 5.60 7.22
N TYR A 11 -3.71 6.18 7.62
CA TYR A 11 -2.65 5.48 8.33
C TYR A 11 -1.83 6.47 9.17
N ASP A 12 -1.27 5.99 10.26
CA ASP A 12 -0.16 6.66 10.97
C ASP A 12 1.13 6.38 10.19
N GLY A 13 1.80 7.44 9.73
CA GLY A 13 3.02 7.38 8.94
C GLY A 13 4.28 7.04 9.76
N THR A 14 4.22 7.21 11.08
CA THR A 14 5.37 7.15 11.98
C THR A 14 6.24 5.88 11.81
N PRO A 15 5.68 4.67 11.64
CA PRO A 15 6.49 3.45 11.50
C PRO A 15 6.94 3.14 10.06
N PHE A 16 6.62 4.00 9.07
CA PHE A 16 6.84 3.73 7.66
C PHE A 16 7.85 4.69 7.03
N CYS A 17 8.65 4.16 6.09
CA CYS A 17 9.56 4.92 5.25
C CYS A 17 8.84 5.52 4.03
N GLY A 18 7.62 6.03 4.23
CA GLY A 18 6.76 6.62 3.23
C GLY A 18 5.85 5.63 2.51
N TRP A 19 5.16 6.12 1.47
CA TRP A 19 4.16 5.33 0.75
C TRP A 19 4.79 4.23 -0.09
N GLN A 20 5.73 4.58 -0.97
CA GLN A 20 6.18 3.68 -2.04
C GLN A 20 7.13 2.62 -1.52
N ILE A 21 6.95 1.38 -2.00
CA ILE A 21 7.85 0.25 -1.75
C ILE A 21 9.30 0.62 -2.04
N GLN A 22 10.16 0.26 -1.09
CA GLN A 22 11.61 0.39 -1.12
C GLN A 22 12.22 -0.89 -0.57
N ASP A 23 13.43 -1.22 -1.01
CA ASP A 23 14.11 -2.44 -0.59
C ASP A 23 14.42 -2.40 0.91
N ASN A 24 14.01 -3.45 1.63
CA ASN A 24 14.28 -3.67 3.05
C ASN A 24 13.75 -2.58 4.02
N LEU A 25 12.77 -1.77 3.61
CA LEU A 25 12.16 -0.76 4.46
C LEU A 25 10.64 -0.97 4.58
N PRO A 26 10.04 -0.74 5.76
CA PRO A 26 8.59 -0.79 5.92
C PRO A 26 7.94 0.35 5.15
N THR A 27 6.94 0.07 4.32
CA THR A 27 6.24 1.08 3.52
C THR A 27 4.74 0.82 3.54
N VAL A 28 3.94 1.88 3.40
CA VAL A 28 2.48 1.76 3.43
C VAL A 28 1.98 0.91 2.26
N GLN A 29 2.56 1.08 1.06
CA GLN A 29 2.19 0.29 -0.10
C GLN A 29 2.41 -1.20 0.12
N GLN A 30 3.56 -1.63 0.67
CA GLN A 30 3.83 -3.04 0.91
C GLN A 30 2.79 -3.64 1.88
N VAL A 31 2.50 -2.95 2.99
CA VAL A 31 1.54 -3.45 3.99
C VAL A 31 0.13 -3.56 3.41
N VAL A 32 -0.30 -2.61 2.58
CA VAL A 32 -1.61 -2.68 1.92
C VAL A 32 -1.65 -3.84 0.91
N GLU A 33 -0.60 -4.02 0.11
CA GLU A 33 -0.51 -5.11 -0.87
C GLU A 33 -0.46 -6.49 -0.17
N ASP A 34 0.28 -6.61 0.93
CA ASP A 34 0.33 -7.83 1.76
C ASP A 34 -1.03 -8.15 2.39
N ALA A 35 -1.73 -7.13 2.91
CA ALA A 35 -3.07 -7.31 3.48
C ALA A 35 -4.09 -7.75 2.42
N LEU A 36 -3.99 -7.21 1.19
CA LEU A 36 -4.82 -7.65 0.07
C LEU A 36 -4.51 -9.09 -0.32
N ASN A 37 -3.23 -9.47 -0.39
CA ASN A 37 -2.85 -10.85 -0.64
C ASN A 37 -3.40 -11.78 0.47
N ALA A 38 -3.22 -11.43 1.74
CA ALA A 38 -3.77 -12.21 2.85
C ALA A 38 -5.30 -12.37 2.77
N PHE A 39 -6.02 -11.31 2.39
CA PHE A 39 -7.47 -11.31 2.30
C PHE A 39 -8.04 -12.11 1.13
N CYS A 40 -7.51 -11.91 -0.09
CA CYS A 40 -8.09 -12.48 -1.31
C CYS A 40 -7.19 -13.45 -2.07
N GLN A 41 -5.98 -13.72 -1.57
CA GLN A 41 -4.99 -14.63 -2.15
C GLN A 41 -4.60 -14.22 -3.58
N GLN A 42 -4.49 -12.90 -3.81
CA GLN A 42 -4.10 -12.33 -5.09
C GLN A 42 -2.96 -11.32 -4.91
N ASP A 43 -1.97 -11.39 -5.81
CA ASP A 43 -0.91 -10.39 -5.90
C ASP A 43 -1.44 -9.15 -6.63
N ILE A 44 -1.78 -8.12 -5.86
CA ILE A 44 -2.39 -6.89 -6.37
C ILE A 44 -1.40 -5.74 -6.21
N ARG A 45 -1.04 -5.09 -7.32
CA ARG A 45 -0.32 -3.82 -7.30
C ARG A 45 -1.29 -2.66 -7.15
N VAL A 46 -1.18 -1.87 -6.07
CA VAL A 46 -2.03 -0.70 -5.85
C VAL A 46 -1.45 0.55 -6.52
N GLN A 47 -2.34 1.44 -6.94
CA GLN A 47 -2.00 2.78 -7.41
C GLN A 47 -2.50 3.80 -6.39
N CYS A 48 -1.66 4.78 -6.03
CA CYS A 48 -2.02 5.85 -5.12
C CYS A 48 -2.37 7.14 -5.86
N ALA A 49 -3.18 8.00 -5.23
CA ALA A 49 -3.41 9.35 -5.73
C ALA A 49 -2.18 10.26 -5.59
N GLY A 50 -1.35 10.01 -4.57
CA GLY A 50 -0.11 10.73 -4.31
C GLY A 50 0.80 9.91 -3.40
N ARG A 51 2.10 10.16 -3.48
CA ARG A 51 3.11 9.55 -2.60
C ARG A 51 3.29 10.44 -1.37
N THR A 52 3.52 9.82 -0.23
CA THR A 52 3.98 10.48 1.00
C THR A 52 5.42 10.09 1.29
N ASP A 53 6.16 11.01 1.90
CA ASP A 53 7.50 10.77 2.43
C ASP A 53 7.41 10.04 3.79
N ALA A 54 8.55 9.66 4.34
CA ALA A 54 8.62 9.03 5.67
C ALA A 54 8.17 10.00 6.77
N GLY A 55 7.41 9.50 7.74
CA GLY A 55 6.88 10.30 8.85
C GLY A 55 5.37 10.15 9.02
#